data_AF-A0A8H3LMR8-F1
#
_entry.id   AF-A0A8H3LMR8-F1
#
_cell.length_a   1.000
_cell.length_b   1.000
_cell.length_c   1.000
_cell.angle_alpha   90.00
_cell.angle_beta   90.00
_cell.angle_gamma   90.00
#
_symmetry.space_group_name_H-M   'P 1'
#
loop_
_entity.id
_entity.type
_entity.pdbx_description
1 polymer ?
#
loop_
_entity_poly.entity_id
_entity_poly.type
_entity_poly.pdbx_seq_one_letter_code
_entity_poly.pdbx_strand_id
1 'polypeptide(L)'
;MSSQAKAFKNYGDIPKDNHGQHLKGSSILDDENVQLKVTSYLRQHKFDITVDSFLDFISEEILPSVGIENKTTISKKTATRWLKKMGFIFSRYAKGIYVDGHEREDIVAYRKKFLEVIDRY
;
A
#
# COMPACT_ATOMS: atom_id res chain seq x y z
N MET A 1 9.97 37.88 -23.16
CA MET A 1 11.07 37.82 -22.16
C MET A 1 10.62 36.94 -21.00
N SER A 2 11.40 35.93 -20.62
CA SER A 2 11.08 35.04 -19.49
C SER A 2 11.05 35.80 -18.16
N SER A 3 10.35 35.27 -17.15
CA SER A 3 10.31 35.84 -15.79
C SER A 3 11.73 36.08 -15.23
N GLN A 4 12.63 35.12 -15.45
CA GLN A 4 14.04 35.21 -15.05
C GLN A 4 14.78 36.34 -15.78
N ALA A 5 14.57 36.52 -17.09
CA ALA A 5 15.19 37.62 -17.84
C ALA A 5 14.70 39.00 -17.40
N LYS A 6 13.43 39.13 -16.98
CA LYS A 6 12.90 40.36 -16.36
C LYS A 6 13.52 40.62 -14.99
N ALA A 7 13.63 39.58 -14.16
CA ALA A 7 14.24 39.69 -12.82
C ALA A 7 15.71 40.11 -12.89
N PHE A 8 16.49 39.51 -13.79
CA PHE A 8 17.89 39.87 -14.03
C PHE A 8 18.03 41.33 -14.48
N LYS A 9 17.18 41.79 -15.40
CA LYS A 9 17.18 43.18 -15.88
C LYS A 9 16.83 44.20 -14.78
N ASN A 10 15.98 43.81 -13.83
CA ASN A 10 15.48 44.72 -12.79
C ASN A 10 16.34 44.74 -11.52
N TYR A 11 16.94 43.61 -11.15
CA TYR A 11 17.60 43.43 -9.84
C TYR A 11 19.07 43.00 -9.97
N GLY A 12 19.57 42.74 -11.18
CA GLY A 12 20.96 42.35 -11.44
C GLY A 12 21.30 40.91 -11.02
N ASP A 13 20.30 40.13 -10.59
CA ASP A 13 20.52 38.79 -10.05
C ASP A 13 19.49 37.79 -10.59
N ILE A 14 19.86 36.51 -10.62
CA ILE A 14 19.00 35.42 -11.09
C ILE A 14 18.27 34.83 -9.87
N PRO A 15 16.93 34.80 -9.84
CA PRO A 15 16.20 34.18 -8.74
C PRO A 15 16.63 32.72 -8.55
N LYS A 16 16.91 32.31 -7.31
CA LYS A 16 17.23 30.91 -6.99
C LYS A 16 16.08 30.02 -7.43
N ASP A 17 16.41 29.06 -8.30
CA ASP A 17 15.47 28.05 -8.74
C ASP A 17 15.27 27.00 -7.65
N ASN A 18 14.02 26.74 -7.28
CA ASN A 18 13.65 25.69 -6.32
C ASN A 18 13.30 24.36 -7.00
N HIS A 19 13.36 24.30 -8.34
CA HIS A 19 13.21 23.05 -9.08
C HIS A 19 14.38 22.09 -8.76
N GLY A 20 14.08 20.79 -8.65
CA GLY A 20 15.11 19.76 -8.42
C GLY A 20 15.56 19.55 -6.97
N GLN A 21 14.99 20.27 -6.00
CA GLN A 21 15.30 20.08 -4.57
C GLN A 21 14.66 18.82 -3.93
N HIS A 22 14.07 17.94 -4.74
CA HIS A 22 13.58 16.66 -4.24
C HIS A 22 14.77 15.82 -3.78
N LEU A 23 14.86 15.56 -2.48
CA LEU A 23 15.81 14.62 -1.91
C LEU A 23 15.64 13.27 -2.61
N LYS A 24 16.67 12.84 -3.36
CA LYS A 24 16.80 11.46 -3.87
C LYS A 24 17.22 10.52 -2.73
N GLY A 25 16.47 10.54 -1.64
CA GLY A 25 16.70 9.68 -0.49
C GLY A 25 16.05 8.31 -0.70
N SER A 26 16.74 7.26 -0.24
CA SER A 26 16.16 5.92 -0.14
C SER A 26 15.00 5.94 0.87
N SER A 27 13.88 5.31 0.54
CA SER A 27 12.77 5.14 1.47
C SER A 27 13.16 4.12 2.55
N ILE A 28 12.59 4.23 3.76
CA ILE A 28 12.71 3.18 4.78
C ILE A 28 12.22 1.82 4.23
N LEU A 29 11.25 1.85 3.32
CA LEU A 29 10.74 0.66 2.64
C LEU A 29 11.71 0.05 1.62
N ASP A 30 12.82 0.71 1.29
CA ASP A 30 13.84 0.17 0.38
C ASP A 30 14.86 -0.71 1.12
N ASP A 31 14.82 -0.72 2.46
CA ASP A 31 15.61 -1.64 3.29
C ASP A 31 15.03 -3.07 3.24
N GLU A 32 15.88 -4.05 2.91
CA GLU A 32 15.48 -5.45 2.76
C GLU A 32 14.91 -6.07 4.05
N ASN A 33 15.49 -5.74 5.21
CA ASN A 33 14.99 -6.24 6.50
C ASN A 33 13.62 -5.67 6.82
N VAL A 34 13.40 -4.39 6.52
CA VAL A 34 12.09 -3.74 6.66
C VAL A 34 11.08 -4.39 5.72
N GLN A 35 11.44 -4.60 4.44
CA GLN A 35 10.57 -5.28 3.48
C GLN A 35 10.20 -6.68 3.93
N LEU A 36 11.14 -7.46 4.46
CA LEU A 36 10.87 -8.81 4.97
C LEU A 36 9.89 -8.79 6.14
N LYS A 37 10.08 -7.90 7.12
CA LYS A 37 9.17 -7.76 8.27
C LYS A 37 7.76 -7.34 7.82
N VAL A 38 7.69 -6.30 7.00
CA VAL A 38 6.42 -5.81 6.44
C VAL A 38 5.73 -6.93 5.65
N THR A 39 6.44 -7.63 4.77
CA THR A 39 5.86 -8.73 3.98
C THR A 39 5.33 -9.85 4.88
N SER A 40 6.07 -10.20 5.93
CA SER A 40 5.69 -11.26 6.87
C SER A 40 4.41 -10.90 7.62
N TYR A 41 4.32 -9.67 8.12
CA TYR A 41 3.10 -9.13 8.74
C TYR A 41 1.92 -9.15 7.78
N LEU A 42 2.09 -8.63 6.56
CA LEU A 42 1.01 -8.59 5.58
C LEU A 42 0.52 -10.01 5.18
N ARG A 43 1.42 -10.99 5.12
CA ARG A 43 1.06 -12.40 4.85
C ARG A 43 0.29 -13.04 5.98
N GLN A 44 0.61 -12.69 7.23
CA GLN A 44 -0.09 -13.21 8.41
C GLN A 44 -1.53 -12.67 8.48
N HIS A 45 -1.73 -11.40 8.17
CA HIS A 45 -3.04 -10.72 8.31
C HIS A 45 -3.90 -10.74 7.03
N LYS A 46 -3.34 -11.13 5.88
CA LYS A 46 -4.03 -11.34 4.58
C LYS A 46 -5.05 -10.25 4.22
N PHE A 47 -6.34 -10.49 4.50
CA PHE A 47 -7.47 -9.67 4.09
C PHE A 47 -7.98 -8.73 5.19
N ASP A 48 -7.58 -8.92 6.44
CA ASP A 48 -8.06 -8.16 7.60
C ASP A 48 -7.20 -6.92 7.89
N ILE A 49 -6.35 -6.54 6.94
CA ILE A 49 -5.43 -5.41 7.09
C ILE A 49 -6.18 -4.13 6.80
N THR A 50 -6.23 -3.24 7.78
CA THR A 50 -6.64 -1.85 7.56
C THR A 50 -5.41 -0.95 7.50
N VAL A 51 -5.58 0.25 6.93
CA VAL A 51 -4.49 1.25 6.92
C VAL A 51 -4.10 1.64 8.34
N ASP A 52 -5.06 1.66 9.27
CA ASP A 52 -4.82 2.03 10.66
C ASP A 52 -4.06 0.94 11.40
N SER A 53 -4.47 -0.33 11.30
CA SER A 53 -3.69 -1.46 11.86
C SER A 53 -2.27 -1.55 11.29
N PHE A 54 -2.10 -1.21 10.01
CA PHE A 54 -0.78 -1.17 9.41
C PHE A 54 0.06 -0.01 9.96
N LEU A 55 -0.53 1.14 10.23
CA LEU A 55 0.16 2.26 10.87
C LEU A 55 0.65 1.89 12.28
N ASP A 56 -0.21 1.23 13.05
CA ASP A 56 0.11 0.79 14.40
C ASP A 56 1.34 -0.14 14.36
N PHE A 57 1.31 -1.15 13.49
CA PHE A 57 2.45 -2.05 13.25
C PHE A 57 3.74 -1.30 12.85
N ILE A 58 3.66 -0.34 11.93
CA ILE A 58 4.84 0.46 11.55
C ILE A 58 5.39 1.22 12.76
N SER A 59 4.51 1.83 13.55
CA SER A 59 4.89 2.65 14.69
C SER A 59 5.48 1.85 15.85
N GLU A 60 4.97 0.64 16.09
CA GLU A 60 5.34 -0.20 17.21
C GLU A 60 6.53 -1.11 16.91
N GLU A 61 6.67 -1.59 15.67
CA GLU A 61 7.71 -2.58 15.33
C GLU A 61 8.77 -2.05 14.36
N ILE A 62 8.36 -1.35 13.29
CA ILE A 62 9.28 -0.97 12.22
C ILE A 62 10.13 0.23 12.62
N LEU A 63 9.52 1.34 13.05
CA LEU A 63 10.25 2.56 13.41
C LEU A 63 11.27 2.32 14.53
N PRO A 64 10.95 1.61 15.63
CA PRO A 64 11.92 1.31 16.67
C PRO A 64 13.07 0.45 16.15
N SER A 65 12.79 -0.49 15.24
CA SER A 65 13.83 -1.36 14.69
C SER A 65 14.85 -0.66 13.79
N VAL A 66 14.50 0.53 13.27
CA VAL A 66 15.38 1.38 12.47
C VAL A 66 16.01 2.51 13.32
N GLY A 67 15.73 2.55 14.63
CA GLY A 67 16.26 3.56 15.55
C GLY A 67 15.55 4.91 15.45
N ILE A 68 14.36 4.95 14.86
CA ILE A 68 13.54 6.16 14.78
C ILE A 68 12.66 6.24 16.03
N GLU A 69 12.83 7.28 16.84
CA GLU A 69 12.02 7.50 18.03
C GLU A 69 10.53 7.66 17.67
N ASN A 70 9.66 7.07 18.50
CA ASN A 70 8.19 6.92 18.32
C ASN A 70 7.41 8.24 18.13
N LYS A 71 8.07 9.40 18.12
CA LYS A 71 7.47 10.71 17.86
C LYS A 71 7.09 10.93 16.39
N THR A 72 7.60 10.12 15.47
CA THR A 72 7.40 10.31 14.03
C THR A 72 6.49 9.25 13.42
N THR A 73 5.18 9.41 13.56
CA THR A 73 4.23 8.56 12.83
C THR A 73 4.21 8.93 11.35
N ILE A 74 4.25 7.94 10.46
CA ILE A 74 4.03 8.17 9.03
C ILE A 74 2.57 8.54 8.76
N SER A 75 2.32 9.41 7.78
CA SER A 75 0.94 9.76 7.43
C SER A 75 0.18 8.55 6.84
N LYS A 76 -1.16 8.53 7.00
CA LYS A 76 -2.04 7.55 6.31
C LYS A 76 -1.78 7.48 4.80
N LYS A 77 -1.45 8.61 4.17
CA LYS A 77 -1.10 8.68 2.73
C LYS A 77 0.21 7.96 2.42
N THR A 78 1.20 8.06 3.30
CA THR A 78 2.47 7.34 3.17
C THR A 78 2.25 5.84 3.33
N ALA A 79 1.52 5.44 4.38
CA ALA A 79 1.15 4.04 4.62
C ALA A 79 0.40 3.41 3.44
N THR A 80 -0.57 4.12 2.86
CA THR A 80 -1.28 3.61 1.67
C THR A 80 -0.38 3.50 0.44
N ARG A 81 0.57 4.41 0.23
CA ARG A 81 1.57 4.27 -0.84
C ARG A 81 2.47 3.06 -0.62
N TRP A 82 2.87 2.82 0.63
CA TRP A 82 3.68 1.67 1.04
C TRP A 82 2.96 0.36 0.78
N LEU A 83 1.71 0.24 1.22
CA LEU A 83 0.89 -0.95 0.96
C LEU A 83 0.74 -1.21 -0.54
N LYS A 84 0.49 -0.17 -1.36
CA LYS A 84 0.45 -0.31 -2.83
C LYS A 84 1.78 -0.79 -3.40
N LYS A 85 2.92 -0.27 -2.91
CA LYS A 85 4.26 -0.70 -3.33
C LYS A 85 4.50 -2.18 -2.99
N MET A 86 3.94 -2.66 -1.88
CA MET A 86 3.97 -4.06 -1.47
C MET A 86 2.93 -4.95 -2.20
N GLY A 87 2.20 -4.42 -3.17
CA GLY A 87 1.20 -5.16 -3.94
C GLY A 87 -0.21 -5.20 -3.32
N PHE A 88 -0.42 -4.54 -2.19
CA PHE A 88 -1.72 -4.46 -1.52
C PHE A 88 -2.51 -3.27 -2.04
N ILE A 89 -3.44 -3.54 -2.96
CA ILE A 89 -4.34 -2.53 -3.50
C ILE A 89 -5.66 -2.61 -2.74
N PHE A 90 -5.87 -1.66 -1.82
CA PHE A 90 -7.19 -1.42 -1.23
C PHE A 90 -8.11 -0.82 -2.28
N SER A 91 -8.76 -1.68 -3.06
CA SER A 91 -9.87 -1.27 -3.93
C SER A 91 -11.19 -1.48 -3.20
N ARG A 92 -12.16 -0.61 -3.47
CA ARG A 92 -13.54 -0.89 -3.06
C ARG A 92 -14.02 -2.09 -3.87
N TYR A 93 -14.68 -3.04 -3.20
CA TYR A 93 -15.37 -4.12 -3.88
C TYR A 93 -16.37 -3.53 -4.88
N ALA A 94 -16.11 -3.73 -6.17
CA ALA A 94 -17.06 -3.41 -7.22
C ALA A 94 -17.90 -4.67 -7.49
N LYS A 95 -19.23 -4.55 -7.41
CA LYS A 95 -20.14 -5.63 -7.81
C LYS A 95 -19.77 -6.05 -9.24
N GLY A 96 -19.36 -7.31 -9.42
CA GLY A 96 -18.89 -7.83 -10.71
C GLY A 96 -17.67 -8.75 -10.63
N ILE A 97 -16.98 -8.80 -9.48
CA ILE A 97 -15.94 -9.81 -9.22
C ILE A 97 -16.62 -11.07 -8.71
N TYR A 98 -16.72 -12.09 -9.56
CA TYR A 98 -17.12 -13.44 -9.13
C TYR A 98 -15.93 -14.06 -8.39
N VAL A 99 -15.96 -14.01 -7.06
CA VAL A 99 -15.15 -14.92 -6.25
C VAL A 99 -15.75 -16.30 -6.50
N ASP A 100 -14.96 -17.22 -7.07
CA ASP A 100 -15.44 -18.55 -7.40
C ASP A 100 -15.81 -19.31 -6.12
N GLY A 101 -17.08 -19.19 -5.72
CA GLY A 101 -17.62 -19.80 -4.52
C GLY A 101 -17.90 -21.29 -4.69
N HIS A 102 -17.42 -21.90 -5.76
CA HIS A 102 -17.69 -23.29 -6.10
C HIS A 102 -17.23 -24.29 -5.03
N GLU A 103 -16.26 -23.91 -4.21
CA GLU A 103 -15.72 -24.75 -3.12
C GLU A 103 -16.51 -24.66 -1.81
N ARG A 104 -17.55 -23.81 -1.70
CA ARG A 104 -18.34 -23.76 -0.46
C ARG A 104 -19.11 -25.07 -0.25
N GLU A 105 -19.07 -25.57 0.98
CA GLU A 105 -19.65 -26.87 1.35
C GLU A 105 -21.14 -27.00 1.02
N ASP A 106 -21.90 -25.91 1.16
CA ASP A 106 -23.33 -25.85 0.82
C ASP A 106 -23.58 -26.03 -0.68
N ILE A 107 -22.77 -25.38 -1.51
CA ILE A 107 -22.81 -25.47 -2.98
C ILE A 107 -22.38 -26.86 -3.45
N VAL A 108 -21.33 -27.44 -2.86
CA VAL A 108 -20.87 -28.80 -3.16
C VAL A 108 -21.94 -29.83 -2.79
N ALA A 109 -22.58 -29.68 -1.62
CA ALA A 109 -23.65 -30.57 -1.18
C ALA A 109 -24.88 -30.51 -2.11
N TYR A 110 -25.26 -29.32 -2.54
CA TYR A 110 -26.34 -29.14 -3.52
C TYR A 110 -25.99 -29.79 -4.86
N ARG A 111 -24.77 -29.59 -5.36
CA ARG A 111 -24.31 -30.17 -6.63
C ARG A 111 -24.34 -31.71 -6.60
N LYS A 112 -23.92 -32.34 -5.49
CA LYS A 112 -24.00 -33.79 -5.31
C LYS A 112 -25.45 -34.30 -5.40
N LYS A 113 -26.36 -33.68 -4.65
CA LYS A 113 -27.79 -34.03 -4.69
C LYS A 113 -28.38 -33.88 -6.08
N PHE A 114 -28.02 -32.82 -6.79
CA PHE A 114 -28.49 -32.58 -8.15
C PHE A 114 -28.02 -33.65 -9.14
N LEU A 115 -26.75 -34.06 -9.05
CA LEU A 115 -26.21 -35.15 -9.88
C LEU A 115 -26.91 -36.49 -9.60
N GLU A 116 -27.21 -36.82 -8.34
CA GLU A 116 -27.99 -38.01 -7.97
C GLU A 116 -29.43 -38.00 -8.50
N VAL A 117 -30.00 -36.82 -8.76
CA VAL A 117 -31.33 -36.68 -9.35
C VAL A 117 -31.27 -36.92 -10.86
N ILE A 118 -30.22 -36.42 -11.52
CA ILE A 118 -30.01 -36.62 -12.97
C ILE A 118 -29.68 -38.08 -13.29
N ASP A 119 -28.85 -38.73 -12.48
CA ASP A 119 -28.42 -40.13 -12.71
C ASP A 119 -29.58 -41.16 -12.59
N ARG A 120 -30.72 -40.74 -12.04
CA ARG A 120 -31.94 -41.55 -11.89
C ARG A 120 -32.90 -41.48 -13.09
N TYR A 121 -32.58 -40.67 -14.10
CA TYR A 121 -33.31 -40.60 -15.38
C TYR A 121 -32.52 -41.30 -16.48
#